data_AF-A0A661C2E6-F1
#
_entry.id   AF-A0A661C2E6-F1
#
_cell.length_a   1.000
_cell.length_b   1.000
_cell.length_c   1.000
_cell.angle_alpha   90.00
_cell.angle_beta   90.00
_cell.angle_gamma   90.00
#
_symmetry.space_group_name_H-M   'P 1'
#
loop_
_entity.id
_entity.type
_entity.pdbx_description
1 polymer ?
#
loop_
_entity_poly.entity_id
_entity_poly.type
_entity_poly.pdbx_seq_one_letter_code
_entity_poly.pdbx_strand_id
1 'polypeptide(L)' 'MVGEANASLARYDGLFDKPIFTTANISKRANIPKPAVSKLINVLLEEGVLDTVRAGAGRRAAILTFAELLNRLEQK' A
#
# COMPACT_ATOMS: atom_id res chain seq x y z
N MET A 1 -29.22 -5.38 -1.91
CA MET A 1 -28.24 -5.78 -0.87
C MET A 1 -27.03 -6.45 -1.53
N VAL A 2 -26.30 -5.73 -2.40
CA VAL A 2 -25.07 -6.21 -3.07
C VAL A 2 -23.97 -5.13 -3.09
N GLY A 3 -24.22 -3.98 -2.44
CA GLY A 3 -23.35 -2.81 -2.51
C GLY A 3 -22.23 -2.78 -1.48
N GLU A 4 -22.37 -3.49 -0.35
CA GLU A 4 -21.36 -3.46 0.73
C GLU A 4 -20.30 -4.58 0.62
N ALA A 5 -20.61 -5.71 -0.02
CA ALA A 5 -19.68 -6.82 -0.16
C ALA A 5 -18.52 -6.52 -1.14
N ASN A 6 -18.76 -5.69 -2.19
CA ASN A 6 -17.74 -5.38 -3.20
C ASN A 6 -16.80 -4.23 -2.81
N ALA A 7 -17.22 -3.34 -1.90
CA ALA A 7 -16.39 -2.22 -1.45
C ALA A 7 -15.16 -2.68 -0.65
N SER A 8 -15.30 -3.79 0.08
CA SER A 8 -14.22 -4.41 0.83
C SER A 8 -13.21 -5.12 -0.09
N LEU A 9 -13.68 -5.82 -1.12
CA LEU A 9 -12.80 -6.54 -2.07
C LEU A 9 -12.00 -5.60 -2.97
N ALA A 10 -12.62 -4.59 -3.58
CA ALA A 10 -11.92 -3.60 -4.41
C ALA A 10 -10.84 -2.84 -3.61
N ARG A 11 -11.04 -2.69 -2.29
CA ARG A 11 -10.08 -2.10 -1.37
C ARG A 11 -8.85 -2.99 -1.15
N TYR A 12 -9.01 -4.32 -1.13
CA TYR A 12 -7.89 -5.26 -1.00
C TYR A 12 -7.16 -5.48 -2.33
N ASP A 13 -7.88 -5.58 -3.45
CA ASP A 13 -7.26 -5.76 -4.77
C ASP A 13 -6.32 -4.59 -5.12
N GLY A 14 -6.76 -3.34 -4.90
CA GLY A 14 -5.94 -2.16 -5.18
C GLY A 14 -4.71 -2.01 -4.26
N LEU A 15 -4.71 -2.72 -3.13
CA LEU A 15 -3.59 -2.74 -2.19
C LEU A 15 -2.47 -3.66 -2.70
N PHE A 16 -2.80 -4.82 -3.25
CA PHE A 16 -1.83 -5.87 -3.62
C PHE A 16 -1.51 -5.95 -5.12
N ASP A 17 -2.29 -5.34 -6.00
CA ASP A 17 -2.03 -5.34 -7.47
C ASP A 17 -0.66 -4.77 -7.86
N LYS A 18 -0.16 -3.78 -7.10
CA LYS A 18 1.17 -3.18 -7.34
C LYS A 18 1.94 -3.11 -6.04
N PRO A 19 2.89 -4.04 -5.82
CA PRO A 19 3.59 -4.17 -4.55
C PRO A 19 4.45 -2.95 -4.24
N ILE A 20 4.94 -2.24 -5.26
CA ILE A 20 5.70 -0.99 -5.12
C ILE A 20 4.79 0.22 -5.34
N PHE A 21 4.76 1.14 -4.38
CA PHE A 21 3.84 2.29 -4.41
C PHE A 21 4.31 3.49 -3.60
N THR A 22 3.57 4.59 -3.73
CA THR A 22 3.63 5.76 -2.84
C THR A 22 2.30 5.91 -2.12
N THR A 23 2.29 6.60 -0.97
CA THR A 23 1.05 6.89 -0.21
C THR A 23 -0.05 7.51 -1.08
N ALA A 24 0.32 8.43 -1.99
CA ALA A 24 -0.64 9.08 -2.87
C ALA A 24 -1.23 8.12 -3.92
N ASN A 25 -0.39 7.25 -4.50
CA ASN A 25 -0.85 6.26 -5.47
C ASN A 25 -1.81 5.26 -4.83
N ILE A 26 -1.45 4.69 -3.68
CA ILE A 26 -2.29 3.66 -3.06
C ILE A 26 -3.57 4.24 -2.46
N SER A 27 -3.55 5.48 -1.96
CA SER A 27 -4.75 6.23 -1.57
C SER A 27 -5.74 6.39 -2.72
N LYS A 28 -5.25 6.75 -3.91
CA LYS A 28 -6.09 6.85 -5.11
C LYS A 28 -6.61 5.47 -5.56
N ARG A 29 -5.74 4.45 -5.60
CA ARG A 29 -6.11 3.10 -6.06
C ARG A 29 -7.13 2.41 -5.15
N ALA A 30 -6.90 2.45 -3.83
CA ALA A 30 -7.78 1.81 -2.85
C ALA A 30 -9.03 2.66 -2.53
N ASN A 31 -9.15 3.85 -3.12
CA ASN A 31 -10.19 4.83 -2.82
C ASN A 31 -10.31 5.11 -1.30
N ILE A 32 -9.16 5.28 -0.64
CA ILE A 32 -9.06 5.58 0.80
C ILE A 32 -8.46 6.97 0.96
N PRO A 33 -9.03 7.85 1.81
CA PRO A 33 -8.44 9.16 2.10
C PRO A 33 -6.99 9.05 2.56
N LYS A 34 -6.15 9.94 2.04
CA LYS A 34 -4.71 9.96 2.32
C LYS A 34 -4.36 9.91 3.82
N PRO A 35 -5.06 10.62 4.74
CA PRO A 35 -4.76 10.52 6.16
C PRO A 35 -4.93 9.11 6.74
N ALA A 36 -5.96 8.38 6.30
CA ALA A 36 -6.21 7.01 6.75
C ALA A 36 -5.15 6.05 6.19
N VAL A 37 -4.77 6.23 4.92
CA VAL A 37 -3.68 5.45 4.31
C VAL A 37 -2.34 5.71 5.01
N SER A 38 -2.02 6.97 5.34
CA SER A 38 -0.79 7.30 6.05
C SER A 38 -0.71 6.60 7.42
N LYS A 39 -1.82 6.56 8.17
CA LYS A 39 -1.88 5.83 9.45
C LYS A 39 -1.63 4.34 9.25
N LEU A 40 -2.29 3.73 8.27
CA LEU A 40 -2.11 2.32 7.95
C LEU A 40 -0.66 2.01 7.54
N ILE A 41 -0.06 2.83 6.66
CA ILE A 41 1.33 2.67 6.23
C ILE A 41 2.29 2.71 7.41
N ASN A 42 2.11 3.63 8.36
CA ASN A 42 2.97 3.71 9.53
C ASN A 42 2.92 2.42 10.36
N VAL A 43 1.72 1.92 10.66
CA VAL A 43 1.55 0.64 11.37
C VAL A 43 2.21 -0.51 10.60
N LEU A 44 2.02 -0.59 9.29
CA LEU A 44 2.60 -1.67 8.50
C LEU A 44 4.12 -1.59 8.36
N LEU A 45 4.71 -0.39 8.42
CA LEU A 45 6.18 -0.21 8.48
C LEU A 45 6.71 -0.61 9.86
N GLU A 46 6.02 -0.24 10.94
CA GLU A 46 6.39 -0.61 12.32
C GLU A 46 6.34 -2.13 12.53
N GLU A 47 5.35 -2.81 11.95
CA GLU A 47 5.20 -4.27 11.98
C GLU A 47 6.07 -5.01 10.94
N GLY A 48 6.88 -4.30 10.15
CA GLY A 48 7.77 -4.91 9.14
C GLY A 48 7.06 -5.54 7.93
N VAL A 49 5.77 -5.25 7.73
CA VAL A 49 5.01 -5.73 6.56
C VAL A 49 5.39 -4.94 5.30
N LEU A 50 5.70 -3.66 5.46
CA LEU A 50 6.21 -2.80 4.39
C LEU A 50 7.70 -2.52 4.58
N ASP A 51 8.39 -2.37 3.47
CA ASP A 51 9.76 -1.88 3.39
C ASP A 51 9.83 -0.54 2.65
N THR A 52 10.84 0.25 3.00
CA THR A 52 11.14 1.50 2.28
C THR A 52 12.14 1.22 1.16
N VAL A 53 11.67 1.20 -0.08
CA VAL A 53 12.53 1.12 -1.28
C VAL A 53 13.34 2.41 -1.43
N ARG A 54 12.72 3.56 -1.17
CA ARG A 54 13.38 4.87 -1.21
C ARG A 54 12.74 5.81 -0.21
N ALA A 55 13.55 6.36 0.70
CA ALA A 55 13.09 7.37 1.63
C ALA A 55 12.54 8.61 0.89
N GLY A 56 11.53 9.24 1.50
CA GLY A 56 11.04 10.54 1.07
C GLY A 56 12.05 11.65 1.37
N ALA A 57 12.07 12.69 0.55
CA ALA A 57 12.93 13.86 0.77
C ALA A 57 12.27 15.13 0.22
N GLY A 58 11.99 16.09 1.10
CA GLY A 58 11.26 17.32 0.75
C GLY A 58 9.93 17.01 0.05
N ARG A 59 9.75 17.50 -1.18
CA ARG A 59 8.53 17.26 -1.99
C ARG A 59 8.46 15.87 -2.61
N ARG A 60 9.54 15.06 -2.56
CA ARG A 60 9.54 13.71 -3.10
C ARG A 60 8.95 12.73 -2.09
N ALA A 61 7.86 12.07 -2.47
CA ALA A 61 7.27 10.99 -1.68
C ALA A 61 8.25 9.82 -1.51
N ALA A 62 8.13 9.13 -0.37
CA ALA A 62 8.75 7.83 -0.16
C ALA A 62 8.15 6.79 -1.12
N ILE A 63 8.98 5.81 -1.51
CA ILE A 63 8.58 4.63 -2.26
C ILE A 63 8.64 3.45 -1.30
N LEU A 64 7.53 2.73 -1.21
CA LEU A 64 7.32 1.63 -0.30
C LEU A 64 7.02 0.36 -1.08
N THR A 65 7.30 -0.79 -0.47
CA THR A 65 6.93 -2.09 -1.01
C THR A 65 6.41 -3.04 0.07
N PHE A 66 5.61 -4.04 -0.29
CA PHE A 66 5.35 -5.18 0.58
C PHE A 66 6.54 -6.13 0.57
N ALA A 67 7.23 -6.26 1.71
CA ALA A 67 8.48 -7.01 1.81
C ALA A 67 8.31 -8.48 1.41
N GLU A 68 7.37 -9.17 2.06
CA GLU A 68 7.10 -10.59 1.81
C GLU A 68 6.55 -10.89 0.42
N LEU A 69 5.73 -9.99 -0.15
CA LEU A 69 5.18 -10.19 -1.50
C LEU A 69 6.28 -10.11 -2.57
N LEU A 70 7.22 -9.16 -2.43
CA LEU A 70 8.33 -9.06 -3.36
C LEU A 70 9.22 -10.31 -3.29
N ASN A 71 9.56 -10.75 -2.09
CA ASN A 71 10.36 -11.96 -1.86
C ASN A 71 9.72 -13.20 -2.51
N ARG A 72 8.39 -13.33 -2.48
CA ARG A 72 7.66 -14.45 -3.09
C ARG A 72 7.56 -14.35 -4.61
N LEU A 73 7.49 -13.15 -5.18
CA LEU A 73 7.43 -12.94 -6.64
C LEU A 73 8.78 -13.20 -7.32
N GLU A 74 9.88 -13.07 -6.58
CA GLU A 74 11.24 -13.29 -7.09
C GLU A 74 11.68 -14.77 -7.04
N GLN A 75 10.98 -15.60 -6.27
CA GLN A 75 11.18 -17.04 -6.23
C GLN A 75 10.60 -17.68 -7.52
N LYS A 76 11.48 -18.10 -8.43
CA LYS A 76 11.15 -18.86 -9.64
C LYS A 76 10.78 -20.31 -9.35
#